data_AF-A0A352ALD4-F1
#
_entry.id   AF-A0A352ALD4-F1
#
_cell.length_a   1.000
_cell.length_b   1.000
_cell.length_c   1.000
_cell.angle_alpha   90.00
_cell.angle_beta   90.00
_cell.angle_gamma   90.00
#
_symmetry.space_group_name_H-M   'P 1'
#
loop_
_entity.id
_entity.type
_entity.pdbx_description
1 polymer ?
#
loop_
_entity_poly.entity_id
_entity_poly.type
_entity_poly.pdbx_seq_one_letter_code
_entity_poly.pdbx_strand_id
1 'polypeptide(L)' 'MKLPLYCIVGERPVKAIETEDGGMDVLAYDWDTGEFKRAMQYLSKITVGDGEIDYVSEQEFEQYVEQLRQQTS' A
#
# COMPACT_ATOMS: atom_id res chain seq x y z
N MET A 1 -10.28 3.73 11.43
CA MET A 1 -8.99 3.69 10.71
C MET A 1 -8.60 5.12 10.40
N LYS A 2 -7.33 5.50 10.61
CA LYS A 2 -6.82 6.82 10.22
C LYS A 2 -6.13 6.69 8.87
N LEU A 3 -6.40 7.62 7.97
CA LEU A 3 -5.74 7.70 6.67
C LEU A 3 -4.70 8.84 6.67
N PRO A 4 -3.64 8.76 5.85
CA PRO A 4 -3.27 7.59 5.03
C PRO A 4 -2.85 6.39 5.89
N LEU A 5 -3.12 5.19 5.39
CA LEU A 5 -2.70 3.93 5.98
C LEU A 5 -1.65 3.29 5.08
N TYR A 6 -0.53 2.89 5.67
CA TYR A 6 0.58 2.25 4.96
C TYR A 6 0.78 0.83 5.50
N CYS A 7 0.89 -0.13 4.59
CA CYS A 7 1.11 -1.53 4.96
C CYS A 7 1.86 -2.31 3.88
N ILE A 8 2.54 -3.37 4.31
CA ILE A 8 3.14 -4.35 3.43
C ILE A 8 2.30 -5.63 3.54
N VAL A 9 1.73 -6.08 2.41
CA VAL A 9 0.91 -7.28 2.35
C VAL A 9 1.72 -8.40 1.70
N GLY A 10 2.25 -9.30 2.51
CA GLY A 10 3.33 -10.20 2.09
C GLY A 10 4.56 -9.38 1.70
N GLU A 11 4.82 -9.22 0.41
CA GLU A 11 5.93 -8.40 -0.12
C GLU A 11 5.42 -7.19 -0.93
N ARG A 12 4.10 -6.99 -1.01
CA ARG A 12 3.52 -5.90 -1.82
C ARG A 12 3.25 -4.68 -0.96
N PRO A 13 3.86 -3.52 -1.22
CA PRO A 13 3.44 -2.26 -0.62
C PRO A 13 1.99 -1.94 -1.03
N VAL A 14 1.14 -1.68 -0.03
CA VAL A 14 -0.25 -1.26 -0.20
C VAL A 14 -0.51 -0.03 0.68
N LYS A 15 -1.18 0.98 0.12
CA LYS A 15 -1.60 2.16 0.88
C LYS A 15 -3.07 2.47 0.66
N ALA A 16 -3.74 2.93 1.70
CA ALA A 16 -5.07 3.52 1.60
C ALA A 16 -4.98 5.04 1.82
N ILE A 17 -5.65 5.80 0.96
CA ILE A 17 -5.67 7.28 0.99
C ILE A 17 -7.10 7.79 0.92
N GLU A 18 -7.34 8.99 1.44
CA GLU A 18 -8.61 9.70 1.24
C GLU A 18 -8.72 10.18 -0.21
N THR A 19 -9.91 10.06 -0.80
CA THR A 19 -10.22 10.65 -2.11
C THR A 19 -10.82 12.04 -1.93
N GLU A 20 -10.77 12.88 -2.98
CA GLU A 20 -11.27 14.27 -2.92
C GLU A 20 -12.77 14.37 -2.58
N ASP A 21 -13.56 13.34 -2.89
CA ASP A 21 -14.98 13.23 -2.58
C ASP A 21 -15.27 12.70 -1.16
N GLY A 22 -14.23 12.53 -0.33
CA GLY A 22 -14.35 12.03 1.04
C GLY A 22 -14.48 10.51 1.14
N GLY A 23 -14.24 9.80 0.04
CA GLY A 23 -14.09 8.35 0.01
C GLY A 23 -12.68 7.88 0.35
N MET A 24 -12.39 6.64 -0.03
CA MET A 24 -11.08 6.03 0.19
C MET A 24 -10.69 5.20 -1.03
N ASP A 25 -9.44 5.35 -1.44
CA ASP A 25 -8.81 4.51 -2.45
C ASP A 25 -7.71 3.66 -1.84
N VAL A 26 -7.69 2.40 -2.23
CA VAL A 26 -6.61 1.47 -1.91
C VAL A 26 -5.74 1.30 -3.14
N LEU A 27 -4.46 1.54 -2.97
CA LEU A 27 -3.45 1.47 -4.02
C LEU A 27 -2.43 0.40 -3.68
N ALA A 28 -2.03 -0.40 -4.66
CA ALA A 28 -0.98 -1.40 -4.50
C ALA A 28 0.16 -1.13 -5.49
N TYR A 29 1.37 -1.43 -5.06
CA TYR A 29 2.56 -1.34 -5.91
C TYR A 29 2.46 -2.33 -7.06
N ASP A 30 2.78 -1.85 -8.26
CA ASP A 30 2.92 -2.62 -9.49
C ASP A 30 4.41 -2.78 -9.80
N TRP A 31 4.92 -4.02 -9.78
CA TRP A 31 6.35 -4.27 -10.03
C TRP A 31 6.76 -4.07 -11.48
N ASP A 32 5.84 -4.21 -12.43
CA ASP A 32 6.16 -4.03 -13.85
C ASP A 32 6.42 -2.55 -14.16
N THR A 33 5.70 -1.64 -13.48
CA THR A 33 5.81 -0.19 -13.74
C THR A 33 6.49 0.61 -12.62
N GLY A 34 6.62 0.05 -11.42
CA GLY A 34 7.10 0.76 -10.23
C GLY A 34 6.14 1.82 -9.67
N GLU A 35 4.90 1.81 -10.15
CA GLU A 35 3.84 2.77 -9.79
C GLU A 35 2.80 2.15 -8.87
N PHE A 36 1.95 3.00 -8.29
CA PHE A 36 0.82 2.57 -7.47
C PHE A 36 -0.47 2.58 -8.29
N LYS A 37 -1.13 1.43 -8.39
CA LYS A 37 -2.41 1.29 -9.10
C LYS A 37 -3.55 1.00 -8.13
N ARG A 38 -4.75 1.47 -8.49
CA ARG A 38 -5.97 1.20 -7.73
C ARG A 38 -6.20 -0.30 -7.60
N ALA A 39 -6.30 -0.77 -6.36
CA ALA A 39 -6.33 -2.17 -5.98
C ALA A 39 -7.31 -2.39 -4.81
N MET A 40 -8.58 -2.09 -5.04
CA MET A 40 -9.65 -2.17 -4.02
C MET A 40 -9.86 -3.58 -3.45
N GLN A 41 -9.34 -4.63 -4.11
CA GLN A 41 -9.35 -6.00 -3.56
C GLN A 41 -8.58 -6.14 -2.23
N TYR A 42 -7.66 -5.22 -1.92
CA TYR A 42 -6.96 -5.19 -0.63
C TYR A 42 -7.77 -4.52 0.49
N LEU A 43 -8.88 -3.84 0.17
CA LEU A 43 -9.64 -3.07 1.16
C LEU A 43 -10.11 -3.93 2.34
N SER A 44 -10.77 -5.05 2.08
CA SER A 44 -11.20 -5.95 3.15
C SER A 44 -10.00 -6.49 3.94
N LYS A 45 -8.91 -6.80 3.24
CA LYS A 45 -7.69 -7.36 3.83
C LYS A 45 -7.08 -6.41 4.87
N ILE A 46 -6.87 -5.15 4.51
CA ILE A 46 -6.24 -4.13 5.38
C ILE A 46 -7.19 -3.53 6.42
N THR A 47 -8.50 -3.72 6.27
CA THR A 47 -9.49 -3.23 7.26
C THR A 47 -9.84 -4.29 8.30
N VAL A 48 -9.91 -5.56 7.90
CA VAL A 48 -10.21 -6.69 8.78
C VAL A 48 -8.93 -7.25 9.41
N GLY A 49 -7.77 -7.05 8.77
CA GLY A 49 -6.49 -7.60 9.23
C GLY A 49 -6.33 -9.09 8.90
N ASP A 50 -6.77 -9.51 7.72
CA ASP A 50 -6.73 -10.92 7.32
C ASP A 50 -5.44 -11.27 6.57
N GLY A 51 -4.67 -12.22 7.10
CA GLY A 51 -3.41 -12.70 6.53
C GLY A 51 -2.16 -11.93 6.96
N GLU A 52 -1.07 -12.11 6.22
CA GLU A 52 0.22 -11.47 6.48
C GLU A 52 0.19 -10.00 6.04
N ILE A 53 0.05 -9.11 7.02
CA ILE A 53 0.00 -7.65 6.84
C ILE A 53 0.84 -7.00 7.92
N ASP A 54 1.88 -6.28 7.49
CA ASP A 54 2.67 -5.42 8.35
C ASP A 54 2.19 -3.97 8.19
N TYR A 55 1.59 -3.41 9.23
CA TYR A 55 1.27 -1.99 9.27
C TYR A 55 2.52 -1.21 9.65
N VAL A 56 2.90 -0.27 8.80
CA VAL A 56 4.16 0.45 8.92
C VAL A 56 3.91 1.96 8.90
N SER A 57 4.90 2.73 9.34
CA SER A 57 4.90 4.18 9.15
C SER A 57 5.06 4.55 7.67
N GLU A 58 4.72 5.80 7.33
CA GLU A 58 4.96 6.36 6.00
C GLU A 58 6.45 6.26 5.60
N GLN A 59 7.36 6.58 6.53
CA GLN A 59 8.79 6.55 6.27
C GLN A 59 9.29 5.13 5.97
N GLU A 60 8.88 4.14 6.76
CA GLU A 60 9.24 2.72 6.52
C GLU A 60 8.69 2.23 5.19
N PHE A 61 7.45 2.62 4.85
CA PHE A 61 6.83 2.30 3.59
C PHE A 61 7.59 2.88 2.39
N GLU A 62 7.94 4.18 2.45
CA GLU A 62 8.68 4.85 1.39
C GLU A 62 10.07 4.25 1.20
N GLN A 63 10.79 3.97 2.29
CA GLN A 63 12.09 3.30 2.24
C GLN A 63 11.99 1.93 1.58
N TYR A 64 10.97 1.15 1.91
CA TYR A 64 10.74 -0.16 1.30
C TYR A 64 10.43 -0.06 -0.20
N VAL A 65 9.59 0.91 -0.59
CA VAL A 65 9.28 1.18 -2.01
C VAL A 65 10.52 1.60 -2.79
N GLU A 66 11.37 2.45 -2.22
CA GLU A 66 12.63 2.87 -2.85
C GLU A 66 13.57 1.67 -3.06
N GLN A 67 13.67 0.77 -2.08
CA GLN A 67 14.47 -0.45 -2.22
C GLN A 67 13.94 -1.35 -3.35
N LEU A 68 12.62 -1.52 -3.48
CA LEU A 68 12.04 -2.30 -4.57
C LEU A 68 12.33 -1.69 -5.95
N ARG A 69 12.26 -0.36 -6.06
CA ARG A 69 12.55 0.36 -7.32
C ARG A 69 14.02 0.22 -7.73
N GLN A 70 14.94 0.21 -6.77
CA GLN A 70 16.37 0.00 -7.03
C GLN A 70 16.70 -1.42 -7.47
N GLN A 71 15.95 -2.43 -7.00
CA GLN A 71 16.15 -3.83 -7.39
C GLN A 71 15.63 -4.18 -8.79
N THR A 72 14.77 -3.33 -9.35
CA THR A 72 14.11 -3.55 -10.66
C THR A 72 14.81 -2.78 -11.80
N SER A 73 15.86 -2.00 -11.50
CA SER A 73 16.70 -1.27 -12.48
C SER A 73 17.92 -2.08 -12.89
#